data_AF-A0A8S3K8H9-F1
#
_entry.id   AF-A0A8S3K8H9-F1
#
_cell.length_a   1.000
_cell.length_b   1.000
_cell.length_c   1.000
_cell.angle_alpha   90.00
_cell.angle_beta   90.00
_cell.angle_gamma   90.00
#
_symmetry.space_group_name_H-M   'P 1'
#
loop_
_entity.id
_entity.type
_entity.pdbx_description
1 polymer ?
#
loop_
_entity_poly.entity_id
_entity_poly.type
_entity_poly.pdbx_seq_one_letter_code
_entity_poly.pdbx_strand_id
1 'polypeptide(L)'
;MNIFEELYSINNNCIIVGDLNATLSEMGSTKTNARGKQLQELLNEGIIDCVDDDSTTFEKNECEAKLDWILGSHPLLSFITNVETHPTIGTINENKPLTFDIQIGAEPKPTSPRLSLNFKEAKWTKFRSKLDQQL
;
A
#
# COMPACT_ATOMS: atom_id res chain seq x y z
N MET A 1 17.39 -1.46 21.62
CA MET A 1 17.36 -2.13 20.31
C MET A 1 16.05 -2.89 20.28
N ASN A 2 15.12 -2.41 19.45
CA ASN A 2 13.77 -2.99 19.30
C ASN A 2 13.91 -4.31 18.50
N ILE A 3 13.13 -5.35 18.83
CA ILE A 3 13.16 -6.62 18.11
C ILE A 3 12.85 -6.44 16.61
N PHE A 4 12.08 -5.40 16.27
CA PHE A 4 11.81 -5.01 14.90
C PHE A 4 13.04 -4.45 14.17
N GLU A 5 13.91 -3.70 14.85
CA GLU A 5 15.17 -3.22 14.27
C GLU A 5 16.11 -4.40 13.96
N GLU A 6 16.18 -5.39 14.86
CA GLU A 6 16.96 -6.62 14.63
C GLU A 6 16.41 -7.43 13.45
N LEU A 7 15.09 -7.65 13.40
CA LEU A 7 14.45 -8.35 12.28
C LEU A 7 14.69 -7.64 10.95
N TYR A 8 14.55 -6.30 10.93
CA TYR A 8 14.81 -5.48 9.75
C TYR A 8 16.27 -5.56 9.29
N SER A 9 17.22 -5.63 10.23
CA SER A 9 18.65 -5.70 9.94
C SER A 9 19.11 -7.04 9.35
N ILE A 10 18.37 -8.13 9.63
CA ILE A 10 18.73 -9.50 9.21
C ILE A 10 18.10 -9.84 7.86
N ASN A 11 16.84 -9.46 7.64
CA ASN A 11 16.14 -9.65 6.37
C ASN A 11 15.02 -8.61 6.21
N ASN A 12 15.24 -7.65 5.32
CA ASN A 12 14.32 -6.54 5.09
C ASN A 12 13.22 -6.88 4.05
N ASN A 13 12.84 -8.15 3.97
CA ASN A 13 11.83 -8.63 3.03
C ASN A 13 10.67 -9.28 3.81
N CYS A 14 9.84 -8.45 4.44
CA CYS A 14 8.70 -8.89 5.22
C CYS A 14 7.39 -8.36 4.64
N ILE A 15 6.40 -9.25 4.55
CA ILE A 15 5.00 -8.89 4.32
C ILE A 15 4.18 -9.53 5.44
N ILE A 16 3.38 -8.73 6.12
CA ILE A 16 2.47 -9.16 7.18
C ILE A 16 1.05 -8.96 6.66
N VAL A 17 0.24 -10.02 6.67
CA VAL A 17 -1.14 -9.97 6.21
C VAL A 17 -2.05 -10.63 7.23
N GLY A 18 -3.16 -9.98 7.57
CA GLY A 18 -4.24 -10.60 8.33
C GLY A 18 -5.12 -9.63 9.11
N ASP A 19 -6.10 -10.22 9.81
CA ASP A 19 -6.99 -9.52 10.72
C ASP A 19 -6.23 -9.10 12.00
N LEU A 20 -5.91 -7.82 12.10
CA LEU A 20 -5.26 -7.25 13.28
C LEU A 20 -6.26 -6.73 14.31
N ASN A 21 -7.57 -6.72 13.99
CA ASN A 21 -8.61 -6.07 14.77
C ASN A 21 -8.22 -4.64 15.21
N ALA A 22 -7.45 -3.95 14.35
CA ALA A 22 -6.92 -2.63 14.57
C ALA A 22 -7.70 -1.62 13.73
N THR A 23 -8.26 -0.61 14.37
CA THR A 23 -8.97 0.49 13.67
C THR A 23 -8.13 1.75 13.77
N LEU A 24 -8.01 2.48 12.66
CA LEU A 24 -7.22 3.70 12.52
C LEU A 24 -8.12 4.81 11.96
N SER A 25 -8.29 5.91 12.69
CA SER A 25 -9.13 7.02 12.22
C SER A 25 -8.57 7.71 10.98
N GLU A 26 -7.24 7.72 10.83
CA GLU A 26 -6.56 8.27 9.65
C GLU A 26 -6.82 7.43 8.39
N MET A 27 -7.22 6.17 8.56
CA MET A 27 -7.51 5.21 7.49
C MET A 27 -9.02 4.94 7.39
N GLY A 28 -9.86 5.93 7.70
CA GLY A 28 -11.30 5.89 7.47
C GLY A 28 -12.16 5.28 8.58
N SER A 29 -11.58 4.78 9.68
CA SER A 29 -12.38 4.29 10.82
C SER A 29 -12.98 5.43 11.64
N THR A 30 -14.15 5.25 12.27
CA THR A 30 -14.74 6.29 13.13
C THR A 30 -13.84 6.66 14.32
N LYS A 31 -13.11 5.68 14.87
CA LYS A 31 -12.21 5.86 16.02
C LYS A 31 -11.01 4.92 15.92
N THR A 32 -9.86 5.39 16.43
CA THR A 32 -8.68 4.56 16.64
C THR A 32 -8.81 3.76 17.93
N ASN A 33 -8.72 2.42 17.85
CA ASN A 33 -8.75 1.54 19.03
C ASN A 33 -7.34 1.31 19.61
N ALA A 34 -7.23 0.55 20.71
CA ALA A 34 -5.93 0.32 21.36
C ALA A 34 -4.91 -0.39 20.45
N ARG A 35 -5.36 -1.35 19.63
CA ARG A 35 -4.51 -2.06 18.65
C ARG A 35 -4.12 -1.13 17.50
N GLY A 36 -5.02 -0.26 17.08
CA GLY A 36 -4.77 0.81 16.11
C GLY A 36 -3.68 1.76 16.59
N LYS A 37 -3.64 2.12 17.87
CA LYS A 37 -2.53 2.94 18.41
C LYS A 37 -1.18 2.24 18.29
N GLN A 38 -1.12 0.94 18.62
CA GLN A 38 0.10 0.15 18.48
C GLN A 38 0.53 0.02 17.01
N LEU A 39 -0.43 -0.19 16.11
CA LEU A 39 -0.17 -0.22 14.67
C LEU A 39 0.34 1.15 14.17
N GLN A 40 -0.27 2.25 14.61
CA GLN A 40 0.18 3.60 14.27
C GLN A 40 1.61 3.87 14.76
N GLU A 41 1.94 3.43 15.97
CA GLU A 41 3.31 3.53 16.50
C GLU A 41 4.30 2.78 15.60
N LEU A 42 3.97 1.55 15.17
CA LEU A 42 4.79 0.77 14.25
C LEU A 42 4.96 1.44 12.88
N LEU A 43 3.89 2.00 12.31
CA LEU A 43 3.95 2.74 11.04
C LEU A 43 4.84 4.00 11.17
N ASN A 44 4.74 4.70 12.30
CA ASN A 44 5.54 5.90 12.56
C ASN A 44 7.05 5.62 12.72
N GLU A 45 7.45 4.38 13.01
CA GLU A 45 8.86 3.98 13.01
C GLU A 45 9.47 3.98 11.58
N GLY A 46 8.63 3.94 10.52
CA GLY A 46 9.05 4.01 9.12
C GLY A 46 9.73 2.75 8.59
N ILE A 47 9.70 1.67 9.36
CA ILE A 47 10.27 0.36 9.02
C ILE A 47 9.32 -0.44 8.11
N ILE A 48 8.02 -0.31 8.36
CA ILE A 48 6.93 -0.99 7.67
C ILE A 48 5.85 0.05 7.35
N ASP A 49 5.25 -0.03 6.17
CA ASP A 49 4.07 0.76 5.81
C ASP A 49 2.88 -0.13 5.44
N CYS A 50 1.70 0.50 5.41
CA CYS A 50 0.45 -0.11 4.96
C CYS A 50 0.27 0.06 3.45
N VAL A 51 -0.26 -0.97 2.79
CA VAL A 51 -0.78 -0.88 1.41
C VAL A 51 -2.25 -1.28 1.42
N ASP A 52 -3.10 -0.49 0.80
CA ASP A 52 -4.54 -0.73 0.80
C ASP A 52 -5.27 -0.10 -0.41
N ASP A 53 -6.58 -0.33 -0.48
CA ASP A 53 -7.48 0.09 -1.57
C ASP A 53 -8.64 0.99 -1.07
N ASP A 54 -8.51 1.62 0.10
CA ASP A 54 -9.54 2.41 0.81
C ASP A 54 -10.85 1.67 1.20
N SER A 55 -11.06 0.43 0.76
CA SER A 55 -12.27 -0.35 1.05
C SER A 55 -12.32 -0.86 2.50
N THR A 56 -13.53 -1.12 2.99
CA THR A 56 -13.79 -1.80 4.26
C THR A 56 -13.62 -3.31 4.07
N THR A 57 -12.96 -3.99 5.01
CA THR A 57 -12.68 -5.44 4.93
C THR A 57 -13.64 -6.27 5.76
N PHE A 58 -14.40 -5.64 6.66
CA PHE A 58 -15.36 -6.26 7.55
C PHE A 58 -16.71 -5.56 7.46
N GLU A 59 -17.79 -6.34 7.39
CA GLU A 59 -19.17 -5.82 7.36
C GLU A 59 -20.12 -6.73 8.14
N LYS A 60 -20.75 -6.16 9.17
CA LYS A 60 -21.77 -6.81 9.99
C LYS A 60 -22.91 -5.84 10.29
N ASN A 61 -24.11 -6.12 9.76
CA ASN A 61 -25.27 -5.24 9.88
C ASN A 61 -24.95 -3.83 9.34
N GLU A 62 -25.10 -2.79 10.17
CA GLU A 62 -24.77 -1.39 9.82
C GLU A 62 -23.32 -1.00 10.20
N CYS A 63 -22.49 -1.97 10.58
CA CYS A 63 -21.10 -1.75 10.96
C CYS A 63 -20.17 -2.18 9.82
N GLU A 64 -19.44 -1.22 9.25
CA GLU A 64 -18.33 -1.49 8.34
C GLU A 64 -17.02 -1.04 8.98
N ALA A 65 -15.97 -1.86 8.82
CA ALA A 65 -14.66 -1.56 9.36
C ALA A 65 -13.54 -2.10 8.46
N LYS A 66 -12.36 -1.49 8.60
CA LYS A 66 -11.11 -1.99 8.03
C LYS A 66 -10.31 -2.62 9.16
N LEU A 67 -10.21 -3.94 9.16
CA LEU A 67 -9.59 -4.72 10.23
C LEU A 67 -8.47 -5.64 9.72
N ASP A 68 -8.51 -5.97 8.43
CA ASP A 68 -7.49 -6.73 7.72
C ASP A 68 -6.51 -5.78 7.07
N TRP A 69 -5.22 -6.04 7.28
CA TRP A 69 -4.15 -5.15 6.85
C TRP A 69 -3.11 -5.91 6.02
N ILE A 70 -2.59 -5.27 4.98
CA ILE A 70 -1.36 -5.67 4.29
C ILE A 70 -0.29 -4.67 4.68
N LEU A 71 0.75 -5.16 5.37
CA LEU A 71 1.89 -4.37 5.78
C LEU A 71 3.15 -4.89 5.07
N GLY A 72 3.96 -4.00 4.53
CA GLY A 72 5.19 -4.36 3.83
C GLY A 72 6.39 -3.57 4.35
N SER A 73 7.56 -4.20 4.39
CA SER A 73 8.82 -3.50 4.62
C SER A 73 9.30 -2.76 3.36
N HIS A 74 10.09 -1.71 3.52
CA HIS A 74 10.80 -1.10 2.38
C HIS A 74 11.99 -1.98 1.98
N PRO A 75 12.23 -2.32 0.70
CA PRO A 75 11.59 -1.79 -0.51
C PRO A 75 10.42 -2.63 -1.06
N LEU A 76 10.03 -3.73 -0.40
CA LEU A 76 9.00 -4.66 -0.88
C LEU A 76 7.67 -3.99 -1.20
N LEU A 77 7.31 -2.93 -0.48
CA LEU A 77 6.12 -2.12 -0.74
C LEU A 77 5.98 -1.73 -2.21
N SER A 78 7.08 -1.38 -2.88
CA SER A 78 7.06 -0.97 -4.29
C SER A 78 6.72 -2.09 -5.28
N PHE A 79 6.72 -3.35 -4.82
CA PHE A 79 6.37 -4.53 -5.60
C PHE A 79 4.98 -5.08 -5.29
N ILE A 80 4.32 -4.54 -4.25
CA ILE A 80 2.93 -4.86 -3.92
C ILE A 80 2.05 -4.03 -4.85
N THR A 81 1.23 -4.70 -5.66
CA THR A 81 0.36 -4.07 -6.66
C THR A 81 -1.02 -4.71 -6.65
N ASN A 82 -1.99 -4.08 -7.34
CA ASN A 82 -3.36 -4.62 -7.50
C ASN A 82 -4.00 -5.02 -6.16
N VAL A 83 -3.84 -4.17 -5.14
CA VAL A 83 -4.54 -4.37 -3.87
C VAL A 83 -6.02 -4.13 -4.08
N GLU A 84 -6.85 -5.10 -3.72
CA GLU A 84 -8.29 -5.05 -3.92
C GLU A 84 -9.02 -5.85 -2.84
N THR A 85 -10.00 -5.21 -2.23
CA THR A 85 -11.00 -5.84 -1.35
C THR A 85 -12.21 -6.23 -2.20
N HIS A 86 -12.62 -7.50 -2.12
CA HIS A 86 -13.65 -8.08 -2.99
C HIS A 86 -15.01 -8.18 -2.29
N PRO A 87 -15.93 -7.22 -2.47
CA PRO A 87 -17.23 -7.27 -1.81
C PRO A 87 -18.16 -8.34 -2.39
N THR A 88 -17.95 -8.75 -3.65
CA THR A 88 -18.87 -9.62 -4.41
C THR A 88 -18.45 -11.08 -4.50
N ILE A 89 -17.17 -11.40 -4.18
CA ILE A 89 -16.65 -12.77 -4.18
C ILE A 89 -17.17 -13.58 -2.98
N GLY A 90 -17.91 -12.92 -2.09
CA GLY A 90 -18.61 -13.51 -0.95
C GLY A 90 -17.94 -13.15 0.35
N THR A 91 -18.74 -12.85 1.38
CA THR A 91 -18.26 -12.64 2.74
C THR A 91 -18.19 -13.97 3.47
N ILE A 92 -17.05 -14.27 4.08
CA ILE A 92 -16.91 -15.42 4.98
C ILE A 92 -16.81 -14.87 6.39
N ASN A 93 -17.79 -15.20 7.25
CA ASN A 93 -17.86 -14.69 8.62
C ASN A 93 -17.70 -13.17 8.69
N GLU A 94 -18.46 -12.42 7.88
CA GLU A 94 -18.45 -10.94 7.86
C GLU A 94 -17.16 -10.31 7.29
N ASN A 95 -16.14 -11.10 6.93
CA ASN A 95 -14.91 -10.61 6.29
C ASN A 95 -14.99 -10.71 4.75
N LYS A 96 -14.52 -9.66 4.09
CA LYS A 96 -14.38 -9.53 2.63
C LYS A 96 -12.97 -9.99 2.23
N PRO A 97 -12.82 -10.84 1.21
CA PRO A 97 -11.51 -11.26 0.74
C PRO A 97 -10.65 -10.08 0.28
N LEU A 98 -9.38 -10.08 0.68
CA LEU A 98 -8.37 -9.10 0.28
C LEU A 98 -7.33 -9.80 -0.60
N THR A 99 -7.04 -9.23 -1.76
CA THR A 99 -6.02 -9.75 -2.68
C THR A 99 -4.98 -8.69 -3.01
N PHE A 100 -3.78 -9.14 -3.34
CA PHE A 100 -2.71 -8.30 -3.86
C PHE A 100 -1.73 -9.16 -4.66
N ASP A 101 -1.03 -8.53 -5.58
CA ASP A 101 0.02 -9.15 -6.37
C ASP A 101 1.39 -8.74 -5.85
N ILE A 102 2.32 -9.70 -5.82
CA ILE A 102 3.75 -9.45 -5.60
C ILE A 102 4.50 -9.82 -6.87
N GLN A 103 5.24 -8.87 -7.45
CA GLN A 103 6.11 -9.16 -8.58
C GLN A 103 7.37 -9.89 -8.13
N ILE A 104 7.37 -11.22 -8.24
CA ILE A 104 8.55 -12.06 -7.95
C ILE A 104 9.52 -12.00 -9.15
N GLY A 105 10.78 -11.65 -8.90
CA GLY A 105 11.83 -11.60 -9.93
C GLY A 105 11.97 -10.26 -10.67
N ALA A 106 11.26 -9.22 -10.23
CA ALA A 106 11.56 -7.86 -10.65
C ALA A 106 12.85 -7.41 -9.96
N GLU A 107 13.92 -7.16 -10.73
CA GLU A 107 15.06 -6.43 -10.20
C GLU A 107 14.56 -5.09 -9.65
N PRO A 108 15.02 -4.66 -8.46
CA PRO A 108 14.68 -3.34 -7.94
C PRO A 108 15.00 -2.34 -9.04
N LYS A 109 13.96 -1.64 -9.51
CA LYS A 109 14.12 -0.61 -10.53
C LYS A 109 15.17 0.34 -9.97
N PRO A 110 16.38 0.44 -10.57
CA PRO A 110 17.38 1.36 -10.07
C PRO A 110 16.70 2.71 -10.01
N THR A 111 16.85 3.40 -8.88
CA THR A 111 16.25 4.71 -8.63
C THR A 111 16.47 5.55 -9.88
N SER A 112 15.43 5.68 -10.70
CA SER A 112 15.61 6.35 -11.98
C SER A 112 16.10 7.74 -11.60
N PRO A 113 17.27 8.20 -12.10
CA PRO A 113 17.72 9.54 -11.79
C PRO A 113 16.54 10.44 -12.15
N ARG A 114 16.11 11.27 -11.20
CA ARG A 114 15.03 12.25 -11.41
C ARG A 114 15.29 12.85 -12.78
N LEU A 115 14.45 12.50 -13.75
CA LEU A 115 14.44 13.19 -15.02
C LEU A 115 13.98 14.60 -14.66
N SER A 116 14.94 15.49 -14.38
CA SER A 116 14.70 16.90 -14.52
C SER A 116 14.39 17.10 -15.99
N LEU A 117 13.10 17.10 -16.32
CA LEU A 117 12.64 17.45 -17.65
C LEU A 117 13.14 18.87 -17.88
N ASN A 118 14.24 18.99 -18.61
CA ASN A 118 14.78 20.27 -19.00
C ASN A 118 13.88 20.80 -20.13
N PHE A 119 12.79 21.46 -19.77
CA PHE A 119 11.82 22.04 -20.70
C PHE A 119 12.45 23.04 -21.69
N LYS A 120 13.71 23.48 -21.45
CA LYS A 120 14.48 24.30 -22.38
C LYS A 120 15.04 23.53 -23.58
N GLU A 121 15.24 22.20 -23.47
CA GLU A 121 15.78 21.37 -24.56
C GLU A 121 14.72 20.54 -25.29
N ALA A 122 13.47 20.55 -24.82
CA ALA A 122 12.39 19.88 -25.49
C ALA A 122 12.14 20.50 -26.89
N LYS A 123 12.15 19.67 -27.94
CA LYS A 123 11.86 20.08 -29.33
C LYS A 123 10.35 20.26 -29.53
N TRP A 124 9.80 21.31 -28.93
CA TRP A 124 8.36 21.62 -28.88
C TRP A 124 7.68 21.65 -30.25
N THR A 125 8.39 22.12 -31.28
CA THR A 125 7.90 22.12 -32.67
C THR A 125 7.56 20.72 -33.17
N LYS A 126 8.37 19.70 -32.83
CA LYS A 126 8.14 18.31 -33.22
C LYS A 126 7.02 17.65 -32.43
N PHE A 127 6.80 18.08 -31.19
CA PHE A 127 5.70 17.62 -30.36
C PHE A 127 4.36 18.18 -30.89
N ARG A 128 4.30 19.49 -31.14
CA ARG A 128 3.09 20.15 -31.67
C ARG A 128 2.69 19.62 -33.04
N SER A 129 3.65 19.41 -33.94
CA SER A 129 3.36 18.85 -35.27
C SER A 129 2.73 17.44 -35.22
N LYS A 130 3.02 16.65 -34.17
CA LYS A 130 2.38 15.35 -33.98
C LYS A 130 0.99 15.48 -33.38
N LEU A 131 0.78 16.46 -32.50
CA LEU A 131 -0.51 16.74 -31.89
C LEU A 131 -1.52 17.22 -32.95
N ASP A 132 -1.09 18.10 -33.84
CA ASP A 132 -1.92 18.64 -34.93
C ASP A 132 -2.24 17.59 -36.01
N GLN A 133 -1.50 16.48 -36.07
CA GLN A 133 -1.79 15.35 -36.96
C GLN A 133 -2.80 14.35 -36.34
N GLN A 134 -3.15 14.52 -35.07
CA GLN A 134 -4.09 13.67 -34.33
C GLN A 134 -5.43 14.37 -34.07
N LEU A 135 -5.60 15.61 -34.54
CA LEU A 135 -6.85 16.38 -34.58
C LEU A 135 -7.37 16.46 -36.02
#